data_AF-A0A1F7M3L0-F1
#
_entry.id   AF-A0A1F7M3L0-F1
#
_cell.length_a   1.000
_cell.length_b   1.000
_cell.length_c   1.000
_cell.angle_alpha   90.00
_cell.angle_beta   90.00
_cell.angle_gamma   90.00
#
_symmetry.space_group_name_H-M   'P 1'
#
loop_
_entity.id
_entity.type
_entity.pdbx_description
1 polymer ?
#
loop_
_entity_poly.entity_id
_entity_poly.type
_entity_poly.pdbx_seq_one_letter_code
_entity_poly.pdbx_strand_id
1 'polypeptide(L)' 'MSVTVSEKGWVVIPADLRKKYNLRPGAEVSVVDYGGVLALVPAMARPVRQAAGMLKGRTSLTRALLTEHRRERSRGR' A
#
# COMPACT_ATOMS: atom_id res chain seq x y z
N MET A 1 -12.93 -5.95 19.78
CA MET A 1 -12.17 -7.21 19.88
C MET A 1 -10.82 -6.88 20.48
N SER A 2 -10.44 -7.53 21.58
CA SER A 2 -9.13 -7.37 22.22
C SER A 2 -8.32 -8.65 22.03
N VAL A 3 -7.00 -8.49 21.93
CA VAL A 3 -6.03 -9.59 21.87
C VAL A 3 -4.92 -9.30 22.87
N THR A 4 -4.46 -10.34 23.56
CA THR A 4 -3.42 -10.22 24.58
C THR A 4 -2.06 -10.45 23.97
N VAL A 5 -1.08 -9.66 24.40
CA VAL A 5 0.33 -9.86 24.05
C VAL A 5 0.85 -11.06 24.84
N SER A 6 1.45 -12.03 24.17
CA SER A 6 2.08 -13.17 24.85
C SER A 6 3.32 -12.74 25.63
N GLU A 7 3.81 -13.59 26.53
CA GLU A 7 5.08 -13.34 27.25
C GLU A 7 6.27 -13.09 26.31
N LYS A 8 6.23 -13.66 25.10
CA LYS A 8 7.27 -13.48 24.06
C LYS A 8 7.04 -12.24 23.19
N GLY A 9 6.03 -11.42 23.50
CA GLY A 9 5.69 -10.22 22.74
C GLY A 9 4.85 -10.46 21.49
N TRP A 10 4.23 -11.63 21.32
CA TRP A 10 3.43 -11.93 20.12
C TRP A 10 1.98 -11.48 20.28
N VAL A 11 1.42 -10.95 19.20
CA VAL A 11 -0.02 -10.70 19.07
C VAL A 11 -0.57 -11.61 17.98
N VAL A 12 -1.58 -12.40 18.31
CA VAL A 12 -2.24 -13.28 17.33
C VAL A 12 -3.17 -12.44 16.47
N ILE A 13 -2.98 -12.46 15.15
CA ILE A 13 -3.87 -11.78 14.20
C ILE A 13 -5.12 -12.65 13.97
N PRO A 14 -6.33 -12.16 14.32
CA PRO A 14 -7.59 -12.85 14.08
C PRO A 14 -7.78 -13.29 12.62
N ALA A 15 -8.50 -14.40 12.41
CA ALA A 15 -8.62 -15.05 11.11
C ALA A 15 -9.34 -14.17 10.05
N ASP A 16 -10.33 -13.40 10.49
CA ASP A 16 -11.05 -12.41 9.69
C ASP A 16 -10.11 -11.28 9.22
N LEU A 17 -9.25 -10.75 10.09
CA LEU A 17 -8.26 -9.75 9.71
C LEU A 17 -7.19 -10.32 8.79
N ARG A 18 -6.72 -11.56 9.04
CA ARG A 18 -5.77 -12.23 8.12
C ARG A 18 -6.36 -12.39 6.72
N LYS A 19 -7.64 -12.78 6.61
CA LYS A 19 -8.35 -12.87 5.32
C LYS A 19 -8.51 -11.51 4.66
N LYS A 20 -8.95 -10.50 5.41
CA LYS A 20 -9.18 -9.13 4.90
C LYS A 20 -7.91 -8.52 4.30
N TYR A 21 -6.77 -8.70 4.95
CA TYR A 21 -5.48 -8.15 4.51
C TYR A 21 -4.61 -9.16 3.75
N ASN A 22 -5.14 -10.34 3.38
CA ASN A 22 -4.44 -11.42 2.68
C ASN A 22 -3.10 -11.80 3.33
N LEU A 23 -3.05 -11.79 4.67
CA LEU A 23 -1.88 -12.20 5.45
C LEU A 23 -1.81 -13.72 5.53
N ARG A 24 -0.83 -14.31 4.83
CA ARG A 24 -0.57 -15.75 4.80
C ARG A 24 0.54 -16.11 5.79
N PRO A 25 0.62 -17.37 6.26
CA PRO A 25 1.78 -17.84 7.01
C PRO A 25 3.08 -17.53 6.26
N GLY A 26 4.07 -16.95 6.96
CA GLY A 26 5.33 -16.51 6.37
C GLY A 26 5.27 -15.17 5.63
N ALA A 27 4.12 -14.48 5.63
CA ALA A 27 4.05 -13.11 5.10
C ALA A 27 4.87 -12.16 5.98
N GLU A 28 5.68 -11.34 5.33
CA GLU A 28 6.46 -10.30 5.98
C GLU A 28 5.58 -9.05 6.17
N VAL A 29 5.74 -8.39 7.32
CA VAL A 29 5.01 -7.18 7.68
C VAL A 29 5.98 -6.14 8.21
N SER A 30 5.80 -4.90 7.81
CA SER A 30 6.48 -3.75 8.40
C SER A 30 5.67 -3.26 9.60
N VAL A 31 6.35 -3.07 10.73
CA VAL A 31 5.77 -2.46 11.93
C VAL A 31 6.10 -0.97 11.89
N VAL A 32 5.08 -0.12 11.96
CA VAL A 32 5.21 1.33 11.95
C VAL A 32 4.60 1.88 13.22
N ASP A 33 5.35 2.67 13.96
CA ASP A 33 4.83 3.47 15.08
C ASP A 33 4.44 4.85 14.55
N TYR A 34 3.14 5.13 14.53
CA TYR A 34 2.62 6.41 14.05
C TYR A 34 1.33 6.79 14.77
N GLY A 35 1.28 8.02 15.29
CA GLY A 35 0.07 8.58 15.90
C GLY A 35 -0.38 7.84 17.16
N GLY A 36 0.55 7.25 17.91
CA GLY A 36 0.24 6.45 19.10
C GLY A 36 -0.36 5.07 18.79
N VAL A 37 -0.25 4.61 17.54
CA VAL A 37 -0.74 3.31 17.09
C VAL A 37 0.41 2.54 16.43
N LEU A 38 0.56 1.27 16.83
CA LEU A 38 1.38 0.32 16.09
C LEU A 38 0.60 -0.22 14.90
N ALA A 39 0.99 0.21 13.70
CA ALA A 39 0.42 -0.25 12.44
C ALA A 39 1.23 -1.41 11.86
N LEU A 40 0.54 -2.47 11.45
CA LEU A 40 1.12 -3.59 10.68
C LEU A 40 0.79 -3.39 9.21
N VAL A 41 1.82 -3.18 8.39
CA VAL A 41 1.69 -2.96 6.95
C VAL A 41 2.26 -4.17 6.22
N PRO A 42 1.50 -4.84 5.32
CA PRO A 42 2.04 -5.95 4.54
C PRO A 42 3.26 -5.51 3.72
N ALA A 43 4.38 -6.22 3.86
CA ALA A 43 5.57 -5.93 3.07
C ALA A 43 5.36 -6.43 1.64
N MET A 44 5.61 -5.57 0.65
CA MET A 44 5.59 -5.97 -0.74
C MET A 44 6.90 -6.67 -1.09
N ALA A 45 6.87 -7.99 -1.32
CA ALA A 45 8.07 -8.75 -1.69
C ALA A 45 8.72 -8.26 -3.02
N ARG A 46 7.92 -7.71 -3.93
CA ARG A 46 8.39 -7.10 -5.19
C ARG A 46 7.62 -5.80 -5.47
N PRO A 47 7.93 -4.70 -4.76
CA PRO A 47 7.10 -3.48 -4.76
C PRO A 47 6.86 -2.95 -6.17
N VAL A 48 7.91 -2.86 -7.00
CA VAL A 48 7.81 -2.36 -8.38
C VAL A 48 6.86 -3.22 -9.24
N ARG A 49 6.94 -4.55 -9.13
CA ARG A 49 6.07 -5.45 -9.91
C ARG A 49 4.64 -5.44 -9.39
N GLN A 50 4.46 -5.38 -8.07
CA GLN A 50 3.13 -5.36 -7.44
C GLN A 50 2.42 -4.01 -7.63
N ALA A 51 3.17 -2.91 -7.72
CA ALA A 51 2.65 -1.56 -8.00
C ALA A 51 2.39 -1.32 -9.50
N ALA A 52 2.88 -2.19 -10.39
CA ALA A 52 2.71 -2.02 -11.83
C ALA A 52 1.22 -2.00 -12.20
N GLY A 53 0.77 -0.87 -12.76
CA GLY A 53 -0.64 -0.67 -13.14
C GLY A 53 -1.56 -0.24 -12.01
N MET A 54 -1.05 0.07 -10.81
CA MET A 54 -1.87 0.51 -9.66
C MET A 54 -2.68 1.80 -9.95
N LEU A 55 -2.19 2.65 -10.86
CA LEU A 55 -2.84 3.90 -11.27
C LEU A 55 -3.59 3.76 -12.61
N LYS A 56 -3.80 2.53 -13.10
CA LYS A 56 -4.53 2.30 -14.36
C LYS A 56 -6.01 2.64 -14.16
N GLY A 57 -6.46 3.69 -14.83
CA GLY A 57 -7.86 4.11 -14.84
C GLY A 57 -8.43 4.25 -16.25
N ARG A 58 -9.65 4.78 -16.36
CA ARG A 58 -10.28 5.13 -17.65
C ARG A 58 -9.47 6.18 -18.42
N THR A 59 -8.88 7.12 -17.69
CA THR A 59 -8.02 8.17 -18.25
C THR A 59 -6.57 7.73 -18.18
N SER A 60 -5.85 7.86 -19.29
CA SER A 60 -4.39 7.69 -19.29
C SER A 60 -3.73 8.95 -18.72
N LEU A 61 -3.16 8.83 -17.52
CA LEU A 61 -2.40 9.91 -16.89
C LEU A 61 -1.26 10.41 -17.78
N THR A 62 -0.55 9.50 -18.46
CA THR A 62 0.51 9.85 -19.42
C THR A 62 -0.02 10.71 -20.57
N ARG A 63 -1.18 10.36 -21.15
CA ARG A 63 -1.78 11.17 -22.23
C ARG A 63 -2.26 12.52 -21.71
N ALA A 64 -2.83 12.57 -20.51
CA ALA A 64 -3.25 13.82 -19.89
C ALA A 64 -2.05 14.78 -19.70
N LEU A 65 -0.96 14.27 -19.10
CA LEU A 65 0.28 15.02 -18.88
C LEU A 65 0.91 15.50 -20.19
N LEU A 66 0.97 14.65 -21.22
CA LEU A 66 1.47 15.06 -22.54
C LEU A 66 0.59 16.12 -23.23
N THR A 67 -0.72 16.06 -23.01
CA THR A 67 -1.68 17.04 -23.57
C THR A 67 -1.52 18.39 -22.89
N GLU A 68 -1.40 18.41 -21.57
CA GLU A 68 -1.15 19.60 -20.77
C GLU A 68 0.17 20.28 -21.16
N HIS A 69 1.25 19.50 -21.27
CA HIS A 69 2.57 19.99 -21.68
C HIS A 69 2.57 20.67 -23.05
N ARG A 70 1.78 20.14 -24.01
CA ARG A 70 1.61 20.78 -25.33
C ARG A 70 0.90 22.13 -25.23
N ARG A 71 -0.11 22.25 -24.35
CA ARG A 71 -0.87 23.49 -24.14
C ARG A 71 -0.03 24.57 -23.48
N GLU A 72 0.84 24.21 -22.54
CA GLU A 72 1.78 25.16 -21.93
C GLU A 72 2.78 25.69 -22.97
N ARG A 73 3.36 24.81 -23.78
CA ARG A 73 4.30 25.20 -24.85
C ARG A 73 3.68 26.11 -25.91
N SER A 74 2.38 25.97 -26.19
CA SER A 74 1.69 26.85 -27.14
C SER A 74 1.31 28.21 -26.54
N ARG A 75 1.30 28.36 -25.21
CA ARG A 75 1.00 29.62 -24.51
C ARG A 75 2.23 30.49 -24.25
N GLY A 76 3.42 29.88 -24.26
CA GLY A 76 4.71 30.58 -24.08
C GLY A 76 5.35 31.08 -25.38
N ARG A 77 4.60 31.14 -26.49
CA ARG A 77 5.01 31.70 -27.78
C ARG A 77 3.99 32.73 -28.21
#